data_AF-A0ABD0PEK9-F1
#
_entry.id   AF-A0ABD0PEK9-F1
#
_cell.length_a   1.000
_cell.length_b   1.000
_cell.length_c   1.000
_cell.angle_alpha   90.00
_cell.angle_beta   90.00
_cell.angle_gamma   90.00
#
_symmetry.space_group_name_H-M   'P 1'
#
loop_
_entity.id
_entity.type
_entity.pdbx_description
1 polymer ?
#
loop_
_entity_poly.entity_id
_entity_poly.type
_entity_poly.pdbx_seq_one_letter_code
_entity_poly.pdbx_strand_id
1 'polypeptide(L)' 'YIIFAIGFADADYGELVNIASKPSERHVFFVDDLDAFKKIEEQLITFVCEAATA' A
#
# COMPACT_ATOMS: atom_id res chain seq x y z
N TYR A 1 -4.65 -14.12 3.72
CA TYR A 1 -3.58 -13.41 2.99
C TYR A 1 -3.92 -11.94 2.97
N ILE A 2 -2.94 -11.08 3.24
CA ILE A 2 -3.11 -9.62 3.26
C ILE A 2 -2.39 -9.09 2.03
N ILE A 3 -3.12 -8.38 1.17
CA ILE A 3 -2.60 -7.83 -0.07
C ILE A 3 -2.48 -6.32 0.09
N PHE A 4 -1.27 -5.81 -0.10
CA PHE A 4 -0.96 -4.39 -0.15
C PHE A 4 -0.76 -4.00 -1.61
N ALA A 5 -1.46 -2.97 -2.07
CA ALA A 5 -1.38 -2.46 -3.43
C ALA A 5 -0.68 -1.09 -3.42
N ILE A 6 0.35 -0.91 -4.24
CA ILE A 6 1.11 0.33 -4.33
C ILE A 6 0.99 0.87 -5.76
N GLY A 7 0.33 2.01 -5.89
CA GLY A 7 0.19 2.74 -7.14
C GLY A 7 1.31 3.76 -7.33
N PHE A 8 1.80 3.89 -8.57
CA PHE A 8 2.77 4.91 -8.95
C PHE A 8 2.16 5.95 -9.89
N ALA A 9 2.51 7.22 -9.69
CA ALA A 9 2.15 8.36 -10.54
C ALA A 9 0.65 8.57 -10.78
N ASP A 10 0.07 7.91 -11.79
CA ASP A 10 -1.37 8.02 -12.16
C ASP A 10 -2.04 6.64 -12.19
N ALA A 11 -1.57 5.73 -11.32
CA ALA A 11 -2.13 4.40 -11.19
C ALA A 11 -3.63 4.44 -10.83
N ASP A 12 -4.40 3.49 -11.35
CA ASP A 12 -5.84 3.48 -11.12
C ASP A 12 -6.17 3.07 -9.67
N TYR A 13 -6.61 4.03 -8.86
CA TYR A 13 -6.99 3.78 -7.47
C TYR A 13 -8.14 2.77 -7.34
N GLY A 14 -9.06 2.75 -8.30
CA GLY A 14 -10.18 1.80 -8.31
C GLY A 14 -9.69 0.36 -8.48
N GLU A 15 -8.74 0.12 -9.37
CA GLU A 15 -8.11 -1.19 -9.56
C GLU A 15 -7.30 -1.60 -8.33
N LEU A 16 -6.49 -0.68 -7.79
CA LEU A 16 -5.69 -0.93 -6.58
C LEU A 16 -6.58 -1.31 -5.37
N VAL A 17 -7.71 -0.63 -5.19
CA VAL A 17 -8.69 -0.93 -4.13
C VAL A 17 -9.36 -2.29 -4.31
N ASN A 18 -9.58 -2.73 -5.55
CA ASN A 18 -10.15 -4.04 -5.84
C ASN A 18 -9.16 -5.19 -5.58
N ILE A 19 -7.85 -4.93 -5.75
CA ILE A 19 -6.79 -5.91 -5.50
C ILE A 19 -6.41 -5.96 -4.02
N ALA A 20 -6.39 -4.81 -3.34
CA ALA A 20 -5.97 -4.70 -1.94
C ALA A 20 -6.96 -5.36 -0.97
N SER A 21 -6.43 -5.80 0.18
CA SER A 21 -7.25 -6.37 1.24
C SER A 21 -8.07 -5.28 1.95
N LYS A 22 -9.25 -5.64 2.46
CA LYS A 22 -10.08 -4.72 3.24
C LYS A 22 -9.55 -4.62 4.68
N PRO A 23 -9.57 -3.42 5.31
CA PRO A 23 -9.99 -2.13 4.74
C PRO A 23 -8.94 -1.55 3.78
N SER A 24 -9.36 -1.18 2.57
CA SER A 24 -8.48 -0.75 1.48
C SER A 24 -7.70 0.52 1.81
N GLU A 25 -8.21 1.35 2.72
CA GLU A 25 -7.56 2.58 3.21
C GLU A 25 -6.20 2.34 3.89
N ARG A 26 -5.97 1.14 4.44
CA ARG A 26 -4.69 0.77 5.10
C ARG A 26 -3.78 -0.08 4.22
N HIS A 27 -4.31 -0.53 3.08
CA HIS A 27 -3.62 -1.48 2.20
C HIS A 27 -3.33 -0.92 0.81
N VAL A 28 -3.85 0.26 0.48
CA VAL A 28 -3.57 0.96 -0.77
C VAL A 28 -2.67 2.15 -0.48
N PHE A 29 -1.50 2.17 -1.12
CA PHE A 29 -0.54 3.26 -1.07
C PHE A 29 -0.39 3.88 -2.45
N PHE A 30 -0.17 5.18 -2.48
CA PHE A 30 0.05 5.92 -3.71
C PHE A 30 1.31 6.75 -3.57
N VAL A 31 2.20 6.63 -4.55
CA VAL A 31 3.50 7.30 -4.56
C VAL A 31 3.72 7.92 -5.92
N ASP A 32 4.29 9.11 -5.96
CA ASP A 32 4.63 9.74 -7.24
C ASP A 32 5.80 9.02 -7.92
N ASP A 33 6.85 8.69 -7.14
CA ASP A 33 8.12 8.16 -7.66
C ASP A 33 8.76 7.13 -6.71
N LEU A 34 9.80 6.44 -7.18
CA LEU A 34 10.60 5.52 -6.37
C LEU A 34 11.27 6.19 -5.16
N ASP A 35 11.60 7.48 -5.25
CA ASP A 35 12.14 8.23 -4.12
C ASP A 35 11.06 8.54 -3.07
N ALA A 36 9.81 8.74 -3.48
CA ALA A 36 8.67 8.83 -2.57
C ALA A 36 8.38 7.46 -1.93
N PHE A 37 8.53 6.38 -2.69
CA PHE A 37 8.42 5.02 -2.16
C PHE A 37 9.40 4.75 -1.02
N LYS A 38 10.67 5.16 -1.15
CA LYS A 38 11.65 5.02 -0.06
C LYS A 38 11.24 5.72 1.23
N LYS A 39 10.49 6.83 1.16
CA LYS A 39 10.00 7.54 2.35
C LYS A 39 8.86 6.81 3.05
N ILE A 40 8.07 6.02 2.30
CA ILE A 40 6.96 5.23 2.85
C ILE A 40 7.35 3.78 3.12
N GLU A 41 8.55 3.34 2.72
CA GLU A 41 9.04 1.97 2.91
C GLU A 41 9.02 1.57 4.40
N GLU A 42 9.54 2.41 5.29
CA GLU A 42 9.52 2.14 6.74
C GLU A 42 8.09 2.07 7.32
N GLN A 43 7.20 2.92 6.81
CA GLN A 43 5.80 2.90 7.22
C GLN A 43 5.10 1.63 6.73
N LEU A 44 5.31 1.26 5.47
CA LEU A 44 4.76 0.04 4.87
C LEU A 44 5.21 -1.20 5.63
N ILE A 45 6.49 -1.29 6.01
CA ILE A 45 7.01 -2.40 6.82
C ILE A 45 6.29 -2.48 8.16
N THR A 46 6.07 -1.33 8.81
CA THR A 46 5.34 -1.27 10.09
C THR A 46 3.91 -1.79 9.93
N PHE A 47 3.19 -1.34 8.90
CA PHE A 47 1.83 -1.82 8.61
C PHE A 47 1.78 -3.31 8.29
N VAL A 48 2.75 -3.83 7.54
CA VAL A 48 2.86 -5.26 7.24
C VAL A 48 3.09 -6.07 8.53
N CYS A 49 3.98 -5.62 9.42
CA CYS A 49 4.24 -6.28 10.70
C CYS A 49 3.04 -6.25 11.63
N GLU A 50 2.32 -5.12 11.71
CA GLU A 50 1.08 -5.01 12.47
C GLU A 50 0.00 -5.97 11.92
N ALA A 51 -0.17 -5.99 10.60
CA ALA A 51 -1.16 -6.83 9.93
C ALA A 51 -0.81 -8.33 10.04
N ALA A 52 0.47 -8.69 10.09
CA ALA A 52 0.93 -10.06 10.30
C ALA A 52 0.73 -10.55 11.76
N THR A 53 0.63 -9.62 12.71
CA THR A 53 0.46 -9.93 14.15
C THR A 53 -1.01 -9.93 14.57
N ALA A 54 -1.90 -9.38 13.74
CA ALA A 54 -3.34 -9.25 13.98
C ALA A 54 -4.15 -10.51 13.65
#